data_AF-F6I6N6-F1
#
_entry.id   AF-F6I6N6-F1
#
_cell.length_a   1.000
_cell.length_b   1.000
_cell.length_c   1.000
_cell.angle_alpha   90.00
_cell.angle_beta   90.00
_cell.angle_gamma   90.00
#
_symmetry.space_group_name_H-M   'P 1'
#
loop_
_entity.id
_entity.type
_entity.pdbx_description
1 polymer ?
#
loop_
_entity_poly.entity_id
_entity_poly.type
_entity_poly.pdbx_seq_one_letter_code
_entity_poly.pdbx_strand_id
1 'polypeptide(L)'
;MDLGDWRTQLSPDSRQGAVNRIMDTLKRHLPVSGQEGLRELRKIAVRFEEKIYTAATSQSDYLQKISLKILTMETKNSAGNSQNPPDPGKEKIYQ
;
A
#
# COMPACT_ATOMS: atom_id res chain seq x y z
N MET A 1 4.98 -19.74 28.37
CA MET A 1 4.64 -20.41 27.10
C MET A 1 5.14 -19.50 26.00
N ASP A 2 6.29 -19.81 25.41
CA ASP A 2 6.63 -19.27 24.09
C ASP A 2 5.59 -19.82 23.13
N LEU A 3 4.58 -19.01 22.79
CA LEU A 3 3.70 -19.31 21.67
C LEU A 3 4.62 -19.41 20.46
N GLY A 4 4.89 -20.65 20.01
CA GLY A 4 5.86 -20.95 18.97
C GLY A 4 5.76 -19.98 17.81
N ASP A 5 6.93 -19.56 17.30
CA ASP A 5 7.10 -18.51 16.30
C ASP A 5 5.89 -18.43 15.37
N TRP A 6 5.12 -17.35 15.46
CA TRP A 6 3.85 -17.16 14.75
C TRP A 6 3.99 -17.36 13.23
N ARG A 7 5.22 -17.24 12.73
CA ARG A 7 5.63 -17.54 11.36
C ARG A 7 5.41 -18.99 10.95
N THR A 8 5.59 -19.93 11.88
CA THR A 8 5.37 -21.37 11.66
C THR A 8 3.89 -21.72 11.54
N GLN A 9 3.02 -20.87 12.09
CA GLN A 9 1.56 -21.04 12.06
C GLN A 9 0.95 -20.39 10.81
N LEU A 10 1.72 -19.59 10.07
CA LEU A 10 1.27 -18.88 8.89
C LEU A 10 1.45 -19.74 7.64
N SER A 11 0.35 -20.21 7.05
CA SER A 11 0.44 -20.99 5.81
C SER A 11 0.96 -20.16 4.63
N PRO A 12 1.66 -20.78 3.65
CA PRO A 12 2.08 -20.11 2.43
C PRO A 12 0.91 -19.43 1.69
N ASP A 13 -0.26 -20.05 1.69
CA ASP A 13 -1.47 -19.51 1.07
C ASP A 13 -1.94 -18.23 1.77
N SER A 14 -1.84 -18.16 3.10
CA SER A 14 -2.18 -16.95 3.86
C SER A 14 -1.27 -15.79 3.50
N ARG A 15 0.03 -16.06 3.31
CA ARG A 15 1.00 -15.05 2.83
C ARG A 15 0.69 -14.62 1.41
N GLN A 16 0.42 -15.56 0.52
CA GLN A 16 0.05 -15.26 -0.86
C GLN A 16 -1.25 -14.45 -0.93
N GLY A 17 -2.22 -14.72 -0.06
CA GLY A 17 -3.45 -13.93 0.07
C GLY A 17 -3.17 -12.48 0.45
N ALA A 18 -2.23 -12.22 1.36
CA ALA A 18 -1.82 -10.86 1.70
C ALA A 18 -1.14 -10.13 0.54
N VAL A 19 -0.24 -10.80 -0.19
CA VAL A 19 0.38 -10.28 -1.42
C VAL A 19 -0.69 -9.92 -2.46
N ASN A 20 -1.66 -10.81 -2.68
CA ASN A 20 -2.74 -10.58 -3.65
C ASN A 20 -3.59 -9.37 -3.26
N ARG A 21 -3.95 -9.21 -1.98
CA ARG A 21 -4.70 -8.03 -1.50
C ARG A 21 -3.94 -6.72 -1.73
N ILE A 22 -2.64 -6.69 -1.42
CA ILE A 22 -1.79 -5.52 -1.69
C ILE A 22 -1.71 -5.23 -3.20
N MET A 23 -1.51 -6.28 -4.00
CA MET A 23 -1.42 -6.19 -5.46
C MET A 23 -2.72 -5.65 -6.07
N ASP A 24 -3.87 -6.13 -5.61
CA ASP A 24 -5.17 -5.68 -6.10
C ASP A 24 -5.44 -4.22 -5.74
N THR A 25 -5.03 -3.78 -4.54
CA THR A 25 -5.05 -2.35 -4.20
C THR A 25 -4.16 -1.54 -5.14
N LEU A 26 -2.94 -1.99 -5.43
CA LEU A 26 -2.05 -1.31 -6.39
C LEU A 26 -2.69 -1.18 -7.78
N LYS A 27 -3.30 -2.25 -8.30
CA LYS A 27 -3.96 -2.24 -9.61
C LYS A 27 -5.12 -1.25 -9.68
N ARG A 28 -5.84 -1.01 -8.58
CA ARG A 28 -6.94 -0.03 -8.53
C ARG A 28 -6.47 1.42 -8.61
N HIS A 29 -5.23 1.70 -8.20
CA HIS A 29 -4.72 3.07 -8.09
C HIS A 29 -3.69 3.43 -9.16
N LEU A 30 -3.05 2.45 -9.78
CA LEU A 30 -1.98 2.67 -10.76
C LEU A 30 -2.43 2.22 -12.16
N PRO A 31 -2.22 3.04 -13.20
CA PRO A 31 -2.43 2.59 -14.57
C PRO A 31 -1.46 1.45 -14.88
N VAL A 32 -2.01 0.29 -15.27
CA VAL A 32 -1.22 -0.91 -15.54
C VAL A 32 -0.86 -0.96 -17.03
N SER A 33 0.43 -0.90 -17.34
CA SER A 33 0.99 -0.98 -18.70
C SER A 33 1.15 -2.43 -19.19
N GLY A 34 0.07 -3.20 -19.19
CA GLY A 34 0.08 -4.60 -19.66
C GLY A 34 0.82 -5.57 -18.73
N GLN A 35 1.37 -6.66 -19.30
CA GLN A 35 1.99 -7.75 -18.52
C GLN A 35 3.21 -7.30 -17.72
N GLU A 36 4.01 -6.38 -18.24
CA GLU A 36 5.18 -5.87 -17.52
C GLU A 36 4.76 -5.08 -16.28
N GLY A 37 3.77 -4.19 -16.41
CA GLY A 37 3.20 -3.47 -15.27
C GLY A 37 2.68 -4.44 -14.19
N LEU A 38 2.00 -5.51 -14.57
CA LEU A 38 1.54 -6.53 -13.63
C LEU A 38 2.68 -7.23 -12.89
N ARG A 39 3.79 -7.54 -13.58
CA ARG A 39 4.98 -8.14 -12.95
C ARG A 39 5.60 -7.20 -11.94
N GLU A 40 5.73 -5.92 -12.26
CA GLU A 40 6.26 -4.91 -11.35
C GLU A 40 5.37 -4.71 -10.13
N LEU A 41 4.04 -4.63 -10.32
CA LEU A 41 3.10 -4.55 -9.19
C LEU A 41 3.22 -5.76 -8.25
N ARG A 42 3.38 -6.96 -8.80
CA ARG A 42 3.60 -8.17 -7.99
C ARG A 42 4.90 -8.08 -7.20
N LYS A 43 6.00 -7.67 -7.82
CA LYS A 43 7.29 -7.48 -7.11
C LYS A 43 7.15 -6.49 -5.95
N ILE A 44 6.44 -5.39 -6.17
CA ILE A 44 6.18 -4.39 -5.14
C ILE A 44 5.33 -4.98 -4.00
N ALA A 45 4.25 -5.70 -4.32
CA ALA A 45 3.38 -6.32 -3.33
C ALA A 45 4.13 -7.35 -2.47
N VAL A 46 4.94 -8.22 -3.08
CA VAL A 46 5.80 -9.19 -2.36
C VAL A 46 6.77 -8.47 -1.44
N ARG A 47 7.47 -7.43 -1.90
CA ARG A 47 8.41 -6.65 -1.07
C ARG A 47 7.72 -5.97 0.11
N PHE A 48 6.48 -5.53 -0.04
CA PHE A 48 5.72 -4.96 1.07
C PHE A 48 5.33 -6.01 2.10
N GLU A 49 4.79 -7.14 1.65
CA GLU A 49 4.44 -8.24 2.54
C GLU A 49 5.66 -8.76 3.30
N GLU A 50 6.80 -8.97 2.63
CA GLU A 50 8.01 -9.50 3.24
C GLU A 50 8.58 -8.57 4.33
N LYS A 51 8.56 -7.25 4.08
CA LYS A 51 8.94 -6.25 5.08
C LYS A 51 8.03 -6.31 6.31
N ILE A 52 6.72 -6.48 6.11
CA ILE A 52 5.74 -6.57 7.20
C ILE A 52 5.91 -7.90 7.96
N TYR A 53 6.10 -9.00 7.24
CA TYR A 53 6.35 -10.33 7.80
C TYR A 53 7.61 -10.35 8.68
N THR A 54 8.67 -9.66 8.25
CA THR A 54 9.90 -9.55 9.03
C THR A 54 9.73 -8.65 10.25
N ALA A 55 9.02 -7.53 10.10
CA ALA A 55 8.84 -6.56 11.18
C ALA A 55 7.80 -6.97 12.24
N ALA A 56 6.86 -7.85 11.92
CA ALA A 56 5.79 -8.21 12.83
C ALA A 56 6.24 -9.14 13.95
N THR A 57 5.71 -8.90 15.15
CA THR A 57 6.03 -9.67 16.37
C THR A 57 4.99 -10.75 16.68
N SER A 58 3.83 -10.71 16.02
CA SER A 58 2.75 -11.69 16.15
C SER A 58 1.93 -11.77 14.87
N GLN A 59 1.12 -12.83 14.73
CA GLN A 59 0.19 -12.98 13.61
C GLN A 59 -0.82 -11.81 13.54
N SER A 60 -1.35 -11.38 14.68
CA SER A 60 -2.27 -10.26 14.76
C SER A 60 -1.61 -8.95 14.31
N ASP A 61 -0.38 -8.70 14.77
CA ASP A 61 0.41 -7.52 14.36
C ASP A 61 0.71 -7.54 12.85
N TYR A 62 1.03 -8.72 12.29
CA TYR A 62 1.19 -8.91 10.84
C TYR A 62 -0.10 -8.53 10.08
N LEU A 63 -1.25 -9.08 10.47
CA LEU A 63 -2.54 -8.82 9.82
C LEU A 63 -2.95 -7.34 9.94
N GLN A 64 -2.71 -6.72 11.09
CA GLN A 64 -2.98 -5.30 11.31
C GLN A 64 -2.10 -4.42 10.42
N LYS A 65 -0.80 -4.71 10.31
CA LYS A 65 0.11 -3.97 9.43
C LYS A 65 -0.23 -4.14 7.95
N ILE A 66 -0.65 -5.33 7.51
CA ILE A 66 -1.15 -5.55 6.14
C ILE A 66 -2.39 -4.70 5.87
N SER A 67 -3.36 -4.70 6.78
CA SER A 67 -4.60 -3.93 6.64
C SER A 67 -4.31 -2.42 6.61
N LEU A 68 -3.42 -1.95 7.48
CA LEU A 68 -2.98 -0.55 7.49
C LEU A 68 -2.23 -0.17 6.21
N LYS A 69 -1.40 -1.07 5.67
CA LYS A 69 -0.71 -0.87 4.39
C LYS A 69 -1.72 -0.68 3.26
N ILE A 70 -2.71 -1.55 3.17
CA ILE A 70 -3.80 -1.46 2.18
C ILE A 70 -4.54 -0.12 2.32
N LEU A 71 -4.99 0.24 3.53
CA LEU A 71 -5.72 1.48 3.78
C LEU A 71 -4.90 2.72 3.39
N THR A 72 -3.62 2.77 3.78
CA THR A 72 -2.72 3.89 3.44
C THR A 72 -2.56 4.03 1.93
N MET A 73 -2.50 2.91 1.21
CA MET A 73 -2.38 2.90 -0.25
C MET A 73 -3.68 3.34 -0.93
N GLU A 74 -4.83 3.05 -0.34
CA GLU A 74 -6.13 3.55 -0.79
C GLU A 74 -6.26 5.07 -0.60
N THR A 75 -5.77 5.62 0.51
CA THR A 75 -5.83 7.06 0.79
C THR A 75 -4.78 7.88 0.05
N LYS A 76 -3.62 7.30 -0.29
CA LYS A 76 -2.53 8.08 -0.94
C LYS A 76 -2.89 8.55 -2.36
N ASN A 77 -3.89 7.95 -3.01
CA ASN A 77 -4.36 8.40 -4.33
C ASN A 77 -5.34 9.59 -4.26
N SER A 78 -5.89 9.93 -3.08
CA SER A 78 -6.79 11.07 -2.90
C SER A 78 -6.10 12.35 -2.41
N ALA A 79 -4.82 12.29 -2.02
CA ALA A 79 -4.05 13.46 -1.59
C ALA A 79 -3.34 14.21 -2.73
N GLY A 80 -3.59 13.86 -3.99
CA GLY A 80 -2.92 14.44 -5.16
C GLY A 80 -3.66 15.56 -5.88
N ASN A 81 -4.81 16.04 -5.39
CA ASN A 81 -5.57 17.10 -6.05
C ASN A 81 -6.30 18.03 -5.08
N SER A 82 -5.57 18.79 -4.26
CA SER A 82 -6.10 19.99 -3.64
C SER A 82 -5.02 21.06 -3.41
N GLN A 83 -5.18 22.14 -4.17
CA GLN A 83 -4.98 23.54 -3.79
C GLN A 83 -3.55 24.08 -3.82
N ASN A 84 -3.14 24.50 -5.02
CA ASN A 84 -2.38 25.74 -5.16
C ASN A 84 -3.25 26.88 -4.55
N PRO A 85 -2.77 27.68 -3.58
CA PRO A 85 -3.54 28.81 -3.09
C PRO A 85 -3.76 29.82 -4.25
N PRO A 86 -4.95 30.43 -4.38
CA PRO A 86 -5.12 31.53 -5.32
C PRO A 86 -4.26 32.70 -4.83
N ASP A 87 -3.28 33.10 -5.65
CA ASP A 87 -2.47 34.30 -5.48
C ASP A 87 -3.39 35.53 -5.43
N PRO A 88 -3.47 36.26 -4.29
CA PRO A 88 -4.22 37.50 -4.22
C PRO A 88 -3.27 38.64 -4.56
N GLY A 89 -3.25 39.07 -5.82
CA GLY A 89 -2.80 40.43 -6.09
C GLY A 89 -2.24 40.68 -7.47
N LYS A 90 -3.11 41.06 -8.40
CA LYS A 90 -2.84 42.08 -9.42
C LYS A 90 -4.14 42.80 -9.79
N GLU A 91 -4.64 43.67 -8.91
CA GLU A 91 -5.57 44.72 -9.36
C GLU A 91 -4.73 45.77 -10.10
N LYS A 92 -4.63 45.61 -11.42
CA LYS A 92 -4.15 46.67 -12.31
C LYS A 92 -5.32 47.62 -12.53
N ILE A 93 -5.34 48.69 -11.76
CA ILE A 93 -6.11 49.89 -12.07
C ILE A 93 -5.57 50.42 -13.42
N TYR A 94 -6.38 50.35 -14.46
CA TYR A 94 -6.14 51.07 -15.70
C TYR A 94 -6.90 52.39 -15.62
N GLN A 95 -6.12 53.48 -15.74
CA GLN A 95 -6.39 54.81 -16.31
C GLN A 95 -7.84 55.32 -16.28
#